data_AF-A0A4S8MFB0-F1
#
_entry.id   AF-A0A4S8MFB0-F1
#
_cell.length_a   1.000
_cell.length_b   1.000
_cell.length_c   1.000
_cell.angle_alpha   90.00
_cell.angle_beta   90.00
_cell.angle_gamma   90.00
#
_symmetry.space_group_name_H-M   'P 1'
#
loop_
_entity.id
_entity.type
_entity.pdbx_description
1 polymer ?
#
loop_
_entity_poly.entity_id
_entity_poly.type
_entity_poly.pdbx_seq_one_letter_code
_entity_poly.pdbx_strand_id
1 'polypeptide(L)'
;MKKTAVQEFGLEDRRREIAIQEHGNVENIASVSSFSSLDIQIPEEQMQTFSSPYFFTGLQNNDFSTKAMITNVAGNLIIKDETGLFSDTEKITADMIASVTPALPSVFKGREELVTQGVDVLCQRTLRFLAILGAGGMGKTSLPLHIMDSDLVKTKFSGRRYFIPCELFEDAESLVLGLIHVMELTIQENRTPLNHGDSRIGVKNLLEKIANFEKVSLIITMQGPDGPGDIRWEKLGDKSGIPTLLPAPAKVAFKAFASNNLQISGDSESQIDSLLCQLEYVPLAIRLSAQHIKRVPLKALIRMWEKDKTSILAEPTKPGRLTSVSFSIAKLSIQIFRVEGRTLKLLSAISFLPDGISFWVEYLHQMFPGEGLNFNVSTLLDSSLINVQNEGMRTLAPVREHIHSQYPIGQNDLNQFEGFYAQFPENIPNNNMQAQPLLQLHINNIEKLFKAQMSGGHSRASCISAMNILQKFTKFDSLSIGLIDLILERDRNIDRDDKVELELKKANRLRWVGRFKDAEAQEMSVKECLNEEVDISQSEAYMLGRYFYILRGIYYAQAQYEGTIDMNLRAQKYFVESKNQ
;
A
#
# COMPACT_ATOMS: atom_id res chain seq x y z
N MET A 1 -51.37 -10.14 -1.26
CA MET A 1 -51.78 -8.77 -1.69
C MET A 1 -51.31 -7.82 -0.59
N LYS A 2 -50.45 -6.81 -0.77
CA LYS A 2 -50.10 -5.93 -1.88
C LYS A 2 -48.57 -5.75 -1.98
N LYS A 3 -48.09 -5.53 -3.21
CA LYS A 3 -46.75 -5.05 -3.60
C LYS A 3 -46.56 -3.58 -3.22
N THR A 4 -45.29 -3.12 -3.19
CA THR A 4 -44.69 -1.89 -3.82
C THR A 4 -43.44 -1.49 -3.01
N ALA A 5 -42.22 -1.82 -3.47
CA ALA A 5 -41.28 -1.01 -4.28
C ALA A 5 -40.58 0.13 -3.49
N VAL A 6 -39.24 0.08 -3.43
CA VAL A 6 -38.37 1.20 -3.03
C VAL A 6 -37.26 1.32 -4.09
N GLN A 7 -37.12 2.54 -4.58
CA GLN A 7 -36.32 3.00 -5.71
C GLN A 7 -34.80 3.00 -5.46
N GLU A 8 -34.06 2.69 -6.53
CA GLU A 8 -32.67 3.10 -6.77
C GLU A 8 -32.59 4.61 -6.99
N PHE A 9 -31.58 5.27 -6.41
CA PHE A 9 -31.21 6.64 -6.75
C PHE A 9 -29.82 6.65 -7.38
N GLY A 10 -29.78 6.99 -8.67
CA GLY A 10 -28.57 7.32 -9.43
C GLY A 10 -28.10 8.75 -9.14
N LEU A 11 -26.78 8.93 -9.22
CA LEU A 11 -26.09 10.21 -9.15
C LEU A 11 -25.90 10.73 -10.58
N GLU A 12 -26.56 11.84 -10.92
CA GLU A 12 -26.34 12.59 -12.16
C GLU A 12 -25.43 13.80 -11.95
N ASP A 13 -24.60 14.01 -12.97
CA ASP A 13 -23.64 15.08 -13.22
C ASP A 13 -24.17 16.50 -12.98
N ARG A 14 -23.31 17.38 -12.47
CA ARG A 14 -23.43 18.83 -12.68
C ARG A 14 -22.17 19.40 -13.33
N ARG A 15 -22.23 19.51 -14.66
CA ARG A 15 -21.45 20.49 -15.43
C ARG A 15 -22.12 21.86 -15.29
N ARG A 16 -21.32 22.90 -14.99
CA ARG A 16 -21.76 24.31 -15.04
C ARG A 16 -21.34 24.90 -16.38
N GLU A 17 -22.32 25.26 -17.20
CA GLU A 17 -22.16 26.15 -18.36
C GLU A 17 -22.37 27.60 -17.93
N ILE A 18 -21.48 28.48 -18.38
CA ILE A 18 -21.57 29.94 -18.22
C ILE A 18 -22.15 30.49 -19.52
N ALA A 19 -23.32 31.12 -19.43
CA ALA A 19 -23.97 31.80 -20.54
C ALA A 19 -23.48 33.25 -20.68
N ILE A 20 -23.32 33.65 -21.93
CA ILE A 20 -22.86 34.92 -22.48
C ILE A 20 -23.96 35.99 -22.35
N GLN A 21 -23.57 37.23 -22.05
CA GLN A 21 -24.34 38.43 -22.38
C GLN A 21 -23.43 39.40 -23.16
N GLU A 22 -23.80 39.66 -24.42
CA GLU A 22 -23.26 40.71 -25.27
C GLU A 22 -23.86 42.06 -24.91
N HIS A 23 -23.07 43.14 -24.98
CA HIS A 23 -23.49 44.49 -25.41
C HIS A 23 -22.26 45.20 -26.00
N GLY A 24 -22.43 45.83 -27.16
CA GLY A 24 -21.34 46.26 -28.04
C GLY A 24 -20.97 47.75 -28.02
N ASN A 25 -20.29 48.09 -29.12
CA ASN A 25 -19.90 49.39 -29.70
C ASN A 25 -18.43 49.87 -29.62
N VAL A 26 -17.77 49.76 -30.79
CA VAL A 26 -17.05 50.79 -31.58
C VAL A 26 -15.92 51.59 -30.91
N GLU A 27 -14.69 51.43 -31.43
CA GLU A 27 -13.97 52.50 -32.17
C GLU A 27 -12.68 51.99 -32.87
N ASN A 28 -12.49 52.48 -34.11
CA ASN A 28 -11.35 52.32 -35.01
C ASN A 28 -10.10 53.08 -34.54
N ILE A 29 -8.89 52.54 -34.76
CA ILE A 29 -7.73 53.28 -35.31
C ILE A 29 -6.90 52.35 -36.20
N ALA A 30 -6.54 52.86 -37.38
CA ALA A 30 -5.84 52.20 -38.48
C ALA A 30 -4.32 52.46 -38.51
N SER A 31 -3.60 51.58 -39.23
CA SER A 31 -2.33 51.77 -39.98
C SER A 31 -1.06 52.14 -39.19
N VAL A 32 0.14 51.60 -39.48
CA VAL A 32 0.91 51.77 -40.73
C VAL A 32 1.95 50.64 -40.95
N SER A 33 2.12 50.31 -42.23
CA SER A 33 3.07 49.45 -42.98
C SER A 33 4.57 49.58 -42.62
N SER A 34 5.47 48.63 -42.94
CA SER A 34 6.07 48.51 -44.28
C SER A 34 6.88 47.23 -44.58
N PHE A 35 6.87 46.92 -45.88
CA PHE A 35 7.44 45.82 -46.67
C PHE A 35 8.98 45.84 -46.81
N SER A 36 9.59 44.68 -47.09
CA SER A 36 10.23 44.44 -48.41
C SER A 36 10.52 42.96 -48.67
N SER A 37 10.30 42.59 -49.93
CA SER A 37 10.43 41.28 -50.56
C SER A 37 11.80 41.14 -51.26
N LEU A 38 12.29 39.90 -51.36
CA LEU A 38 13.20 39.49 -52.44
C LEU A 38 12.95 38.03 -52.79
N ASP A 39 12.34 37.81 -53.95
CA ASP A 39 12.17 36.50 -54.61
C ASP A 39 13.50 36.06 -55.25
N ILE A 40 13.90 34.81 -55.04
CA ILE A 40 14.74 34.04 -55.96
C ILE A 40 14.20 32.60 -56.02
N GLN A 41 13.71 32.20 -57.20
CA GLN A 41 13.27 30.84 -57.56
C GLN A 41 14.44 29.86 -57.72
N ILE A 42 14.35 28.63 -57.18
CA ILE A 42 15.04 27.41 -57.66
C ILE A 42 14.16 26.16 -57.29
N PRO A 43 14.26 24.97 -57.93
CA PRO A 43 13.18 24.32 -58.69
C PRO A 43 12.53 23.11 -57.97
N GLU A 44 11.41 22.63 -58.51
CA GLU A 44 10.78 21.36 -58.14
C GLU A 44 11.69 20.15 -58.42
N GLU A 45 12.18 19.49 -57.37
CA GLU A 45 12.67 18.11 -57.43
C GLU A 45 11.91 17.25 -56.40
N GLN A 46 11.04 16.39 -56.94
CA GLN A 46 10.54 15.11 -56.42
C GLN A 46 10.48 14.94 -54.89
N MET A 47 9.27 15.02 -54.33
CA MET A 47 8.94 14.48 -53.01
C MET A 47 9.30 12.99 -52.91
N GLN A 48 10.44 12.68 -52.31
CA GLN A 48 10.70 11.37 -51.72
C GLN A 48 10.30 11.40 -50.25
N THR A 49 9.36 10.54 -49.90
CA THR A 49 8.95 10.23 -48.51
C THR A 49 10.15 9.76 -47.70
N PHE A 50 10.58 10.53 -46.70
CA PHE A 50 11.64 10.11 -45.79
C PHE A 50 11.14 8.97 -44.88
N SER A 51 11.61 7.76 -45.18
CA SER A 51 11.43 6.58 -44.34
C SER A 51 12.34 6.65 -43.10
N SER A 52 11.78 6.35 -41.92
CA SER A 52 12.49 6.29 -40.62
C SER A 52 13.79 5.47 -40.69
N PRO A 53 14.88 5.81 -39.96
CA PRO A 53 16.10 5.01 -39.97
C PRO A 53 15.87 3.71 -39.18
N TYR A 54 15.72 2.60 -39.92
CA TYR A 54 15.26 1.29 -39.46
C TYR A 54 16.31 0.51 -38.64
N PHE A 55 15.87 -0.13 -37.55
CA PHE A 55 16.66 -1.02 -36.68
C PHE A 55 16.82 -2.46 -37.23
N PHE A 56 16.04 -2.85 -38.24
CA PHE A 56 16.10 -4.17 -38.87
C PHE A 56 15.99 -4.00 -40.38
N THR A 57 16.88 -4.61 -41.14
CA THR A 57 16.85 -4.57 -42.61
C THR A 57 16.82 -5.99 -43.16
N GLY A 58 16.01 -6.21 -44.19
CA GLY A 58 15.88 -7.52 -44.86
C GLY A 58 14.68 -8.36 -44.44
N LEU A 59 13.76 -7.81 -43.62
CA LEU A 59 12.53 -8.50 -43.24
C LEU A 59 11.45 -8.29 -44.32
N GLN A 60 11.35 -9.20 -45.30
CA GLN A 60 10.04 -9.39 -45.95
C GLN A 60 9.11 -9.97 -44.88
N ASN A 61 8.03 -9.26 -44.57
CA ASN A 61 7.03 -9.67 -43.59
C ASN A 61 7.52 -9.90 -42.14
N ASN A 62 8.49 -9.15 -41.60
CA ASN A 62 8.86 -9.21 -40.17
C ASN A 62 9.04 -10.65 -39.61
N ASP A 63 9.56 -11.58 -40.43
CA ASP A 63 9.77 -12.97 -40.02
C ASP A 63 11.18 -13.19 -39.47
N PHE A 64 11.27 -13.43 -38.16
CA PHE A 64 12.52 -13.70 -37.45
C PHE A 64 12.95 -15.18 -37.54
N SER A 65 12.37 -15.98 -38.45
CA SER A 65 12.60 -17.43 -38.56
C SER A 65 13.96 -17.81 -39.18
N THR A 66 14.55 -16.92 -39.98
CA THR A 66 15.90 -17.01 -40.55
C THR A 66 16.81 -16.00 -39.86
N LYS A 67 18.04 -16.38 -39.47
CA LYS A 67 19.07 -15.51 -38.84
C LYS A 67 18.93 -14.04 -39.27
N ALA A 68 18.22 -13.25 -38.47
CA ALA A 68 17.89 -11.89 -38.84
C ALA A 68 19.14 -11.01 -38.66
N MET A 69 19.39 -10.16 -39.65
CA MET A 69 20.56 -9.29 -39.69
C MET A 69 20.15 -7.87 -39.29
N ILE A 70 20.84 -7.30 -38.30
CA ILE A 70 20.70 -5.89 -37.92
C ILE A 70 21.75 -5.09 -38.71
N THR A 71 21.33 -4.16 -39.58
CA THR A 71 22.25 -3.18 -40.19
C THR A 71 21.91 -1.76 -39.74
N ASN A 72 22.95 -1.00 -39.40
CA ASN A 72 22.86 0.43 -39.10
C ASN A 72 23.27 1.24 -40.35
N VAL A 73 22.44 2.17 -40.80
CA VAL A 73 22.77 3.15 -41.86
C VAL A 73 22.86 4.52 -41.19
N ALA A 74 24.10 5.01 -41.02
CA ALA A 74 24.41 6.21 -40.28
C ALA A 74 23.93 7.50 -40.97
N GLY A 75 23.34 8.41 -40.19
CA GLY A 75 23.32 9.84 -40.46
C GLY A 75 24.49 10.49 -39.71
N ASN A 76 25.37 11.17 -40.44
CA ASN A 76 26.62 11.76 -39.94
C ASN A 76 26.39 12.86 -38.90
N LEU A 77 26.95 12.70 -37.70
CA LEU A 77 27.38 13.81 -36.83
C LEU A 77 28.59 13.34 -36.01
N ILE A 78 29.77 13.79 -36.42
CA ILE A 78 31.04 13.51 -35.76
C ILE A 78 31.19 14.50 -34.60
N ILE A 79 31.14 14.02 -33.36
CA ILE A 79 31.74 14.73 -32.22
C ILE A 79 32.92 13.87 -31.77
N LYS A 80 34.13 14.40 -31.96
CA LYS A 80 35.35 13.82 -31.43
C LYS A 80 35.36 14.05 -29.92
N ASP A 81 35.44 12.98 -29.13
CA ASP A 81 35.96 13.08 -27.77
C ASP A 81 37.09 12.06 -27.61
N GLU A 82 38.30 12.59 -27.43
CA GLU A 82 39.52 11.83 -27.19
C GLU A 82 39.70 11.70 -25.67
N THR A 83 39.18 10.65 -25.06
CA THR A 83 39.77 10.09 -23.84
C THR A 83 39.54 8.59 -23.77
N GLY A 84 40.63 7.84 -23.94
CA GLY A 84 40.65 6.40 -23.73
C GLY A 84 40.65 6.08 -22.24
N LEU A 85 39.67 5.29 -21.81
CA LEU A 85 39.84 4.19 -20.85
C LEU A 85 38.58 3.32 -20.92
N PHE A 86 38.58 2.30 -21.79
CA PHE A 86 37.59 1.24 -21.73
C PHE A 86 37.82 0.47 -20.43
N SER A 87 37.00 0.71 -19.41
CA SER A 87 36.86 -0.23 -18.31
C SER A 87 36.12 -1.46 -18.83
N ASP A 88 36.70 -2.65 -18.63
CA ASP A 88 36.08 -3.93 -18.94
C ASP A 88 34.64 -4.00 -18.39
N THR A 89 33.66 -3.76 -19.25
CA THR A 89 32.28 -4.14 -18.98
C THR A 89 32.26 -5.67 -19.00
N GLU A 90 31.96 -6.29 -17.85
CA GLU A 90 31.73 -7.73 -17.77
C GLU A 90 30.74 -8.11 -18.88
N LYS A 91 31.22 -8.83 -19.90
CA LYS A 91 30.38 -9.24 -21.02
C LYS A 91 29.31 -10.20 -20.49
N ILE A 92 28.07 -9.74 -20.47
CA ILE A 92 26.89 -10.55 -20.11
C ILE A 92 26.85 -11.80 -21.00
N THR A 93 26.86 -12.99 -20.40
CA THR A 93 26.88 -14.28 -21.11
C THR A 93 25.52 -14.98 -21.09
N ALA A 94 25.32 -15.96 -21.99
CA ALA A 94 24.15 -16.85 -22.00
C ALA A 94 23.91 -17.48 -20.62
N ASP A 95 24.99 -17.96 -20.00
CA ASP A 95 24.96 -18.63 -18.69
C ASP A 95 24.51 -17.67 -17.58
N MET A 96 24.92 -16.40 -17.63
CA MET A 96 24.44 -15.38 -16.70
C MET A 96 22.94 -15.17 -16.84
N ILE A 97 22.42 -15.01 -18.06
CA ILE A 97 20.99 -14.81 -18.31
C ILE A 97 20.19 -16.06 -17.90
N ALA A 98 20.68 -17.26 -18.23
CA ALA A 98 20.04 -18.52 -17.87
C ALA A 98 19.98 -18.72 -16.35
N SER A 99 21.04 -18.35 -15.62
CA SER A 99 21.11 -18.49 -14.16
C SER A 99 20.11 -17.59 -13.41
N VAL A 100 19.70 -16.48 -14.02
CA VAL A 100 18.80 -15.47 -13.43
C VAL A 100 17.37 -15.64 -13.95
N THR A 101 17.19 -16.37 -15.05
CA THR A 101 15.87 -16.68 -15.59
C THR A 101 15.13 -17.65 -14.65
N PRO A 102 14.00 -17.24 -14.07
CA PRO A 102 13.27 -18.07 -13.12
C PRO A 102 12.60 -19.27 -13.80
N ALA A 103 12.68 -20.43 -13.15
CA ALA A 103 11.88 -21.59 -13.55
C ALA A 103 10.37 -21.32 -13.32
N LEU A 104 9.53 -21.99 -14.11
CA LEU A 104 8.07 -21.94 -13.94
C LEU A 104 7.70 -22.42 -12.53
N PRO A 105 7.04 -21.58 -11.71
CA PRO A 105 6.69 -21.96 -10.35
C PRO A 105 5.72 -23.13 -10.30
N SER A 106 6.05 -24.16 -9.51
CA SER A 106 5.16 -25.33 -9.35
C SER A 106 3.93 -25.03 -8.49
N VAL A 107 4.03 -24.06 -7.58
CA VAL A 107 2.92 -23.61 -6.75
C VAL A 107 2.48 -22.23 -7.22
N PHE A 108 1.34 -22.20 -7.92
CA PHE A 108 0.68 -21.01 -8.41
C PHE A 108 -0.82 -21.14 -8.14
N LYS A 109 -1.40 -20.21 -7.37
CA LYS A 109 -2.78 -20.28 -6.87
C LYS A 109 -3.42 -18.90 -6.80
N GLY A 110 -4.71 -18.81 -7.11
CA GLY A 110 -5.52 -17.59 -6.93
C GLY A 110 -5.25 -16.50 -7.96
N ARG A 111 -4.71 -16.90 -9.11
CA ARG A 111 -4.25 -16.02 -10.20
C ARG A 111 -4.67 -16.54 -11.58
N GLU A 112 -5.46 -17.61 -11.61
CA GLU A 112 -5.91 -18.29 -12.83
C GLU A 112 -6.72 -17.34 -13.73
N GLU A 113 -7.52 -16.47 -13.14
CA GLU A 113 -8.27 -15.44 -13.88
C GLU A 113 -7.34 -14.40 -14.52
N LEU A 114 -6.33 -13.91 -13.79
CA LEU A 114 -5.34 -12.97 -14.33
C LEU A 114 -4.49 -13.60 -15.45
N VAL A 115 -4.20 -14.91 -15.37
CA VAL A 115 -3.56 -15.64 -16.46
C VAL A 115 -4.47 -15.63 -17.69
N THR A 116 -5.75 -15.95 -17.52
CA THR A 116 -6.73 -15.96 -18.61
C THR A 116 -6.82 -14.59 -19.28
N GLN A 117 -6.97 -13.51 -18.49
CA GLN A 117 -6.98 -12.14 -18.99
C GLN A 117 -5.70 -11.79 -19.77
N GLY A 118 -4.52 -12.15 -19.24
CA GLY A 118 -3.25 -11.90 -19.93
C GLY A 118 -3.11 -12.67 -21.24
N VAL A 119 -3.58 -13.93 -21.26
CA VAL A 119 -3.62 -14.76 -22.48
C VAL A 119 -4.55 -14.15 -23.51
N ASP A 120 -5.73 -13.69 -23.10
CA ASP A 120 -6.71 -13.06 -23.99
C ASP A 120 -6.12 -11.80 -24.63
N VAL A 121 -5.51 -10.92 -23.84
CA VAL A 121 -4.84 -9.70 -24.35
C VAL A 121 -3.78 -10.06 -25.40
N LEU A 122 -2.89 -11.02 -25.09
CA LEU A 122 -1.82 -11.41 -26.01
C LEU A 122 -2.32 -12.16 -27.24
N CYS A 123 -3.48 -12.82 -27.17
CA CYS A 123 -4.05 -13.58 -28.28
C CYS A 123 -4.89 -12.72 -29.23
N GLN A 124 -5.33 -11.53 -28.81
CA GLN A 124 -6.02 -10.57 -29.68
C GLN A 124 -5.18 -10.13 -30.89
N ARG A 125 -5.86 -9.66 -31.96
CA ARG A 125 -5.21 -9.28 -33.22
C ARG A 125 -4.52 -7.91 -33.17
N THR A 126 -5.00 -7.00 -32.34
CA THR A 126 -4.61 -5.58 -32.30
C THR A 126 -3.77 -5.20 -31.09
N LEU A 127 -4.02 -5.82 -29.94
CA LEU A 127 -3.36 -5.51 -28.68
C LEU A 127 -2.15 -6.42 -28.45
N ARG A 128 -1.00 -5.80 -28.11
CA ARG A 128 0.30 -6.47 -28.08
C ARG A 128 1.11 -6.21 -26.80
N PHE A 129 0.70 -5.28 -25.95
CA PHE A 129 1.53 -4.77 -24.85
C PHE A 129 0.83 -4.91 -23.50
N LEU A 130 1.36 -5.79 -22.66
CA LEU A 130 0.82 -6.13 -21.36
C LEU A 130 1.74 -5.61 -20.25
N ALA A 131 1.20 -4.83 -19.31
CA ALA A 131 1.91 -4.38 -18.13
C ALA A 131 1.41 -5.10 -16.87
N ILE A 132 2.35 -5.68 -16.15
CA ILE A 132 2.16 -6.36 -14.87
C ILE A 132 2.85 -5.53 -13.79
N LEU A 133 2.04 -4.77 -13.06
CA LEU A 133 2.49 -3.74 -12.11
C LEU A 133 2.24 -4.16 -10.66
N GLY A 134 2.83 -3.43 -9.71
CA GLY A 134 2.55 -3.57 -8.27
C GLY A 134 3.79 -3.72 -7.39
N ALA A 135 3.58 -3.95 -6.10
CA ALA A 135 4.63 -4.00 -5.08
C ALA A 135 5.57 -5.20 -5.20
N GLY A 136 6.73 -5.11 -4.53
CA GLY A 136 7.68 -6.23 -4.37
C GLY A 136 6.99 -7.48 -3.80
N GLY A 137 7.34 -8.66 -4.31
CA GLY A 137 6.81 -9.93 -3.79
C GLY A 137 5.37 -10.30 -4.16
N MET A 138 4.70 -9.55 -5.03
CA MET A 138 3.31 -9.82 -5.46
C MET A 138 3.12 -10.96 -6.47
N GLY A 139 4.20 -11.59 -6.92
CA GLY A 139 4.15 -12.62 -7.97
C GLY A 139 4.18 -12.07 -9.40
N LYS A 140 4.61 -10.81 -9.59
CA LYS A 140 4.74 -10.16 -10.90
C LYS A 140 5.57 -10.94 -11.91
N THR A 141 6.59 -11.67 -11.45
CA THR A 141 7.45 -12.51 -12.32
C THR A 141 6.88 -13.91 -12.52
N SER A 142 6.09 -14.43 -11.58
CA SER A 142 5.46 -15.74 -11.71
C SER A 142 4.29 -15.71 -12.71
N LEU A 143 3.47 -14.65 -12.67
CA LEU A 143 2.31 -14.49 -13.56
C LEU A 143 2.65 -14.57 -15.06
N PRO A 144 3.61 -13.81 -15.61
CA PRO A 144 3.93 -13.85 -17.04
C PRO A 144 4.47 -15.21 -17.47
N LEU A 145 5.19 -15.93 -16.61
CA LEU A 145 5.67 -17.28 -16.93
C LEU A 145 4.49 -18.23 -17.17
N HIS A 146 3.44 -18.16 -16.34
CA HIS A 146 2.22 -18.96 -16.56
C HIS A 146 1.42 -18.49 -17.78
N ILE A 147 1.39 -17.19 -18.08
CA ILE A 147 0.78 -16.68 -19.32
C ILE A 147 1.54 -17.23 -20.54
N MET A 148 2.87 -17.18 -20.53
CA MET A 148 3.74 -17.70 -21.60
C MET A 148 3.66 -19.22 -21.75
N ASP A 149 3.31 -19.93 -20.67
CA ASP A 149 3.13 -21.38 -20.65
C ASP A 149 1.74 -21.84 -21.13
N SER A 150 0.79 -20.93 -21.33
CA SER A 150 -0.54 -21.25 -21.88
C SER A 150 -0.46 -21.83 -23.30
N ASP A 151 -1.30 -22.83 -23.59
CA ASP A 151 -1.37 -23.50 -24.90
C ASP A 151 -1.71 -22.53 -26.04
N LEU A 152 -2.56 -21.53 -25.77
CA LEU A 152 -2.93 -20.51 -26.76
C LEU A 152 -1.74 -19.62 -27.14
N VAL A 153 -0.96 -19.19 -26.13
CA VAL A 153 0.25 -18.37 -26.33
C VAL A 153 1.35 -19.20 -27.00
N LYS A 154 1.53 -20.46 -26.57
CA LYS A 154 2.42 -21.43 -27.23
C LYS A 154 2.07 -21.61 -28.70
N THR A 155 0.78 -21.72 -29.03
CA THR A 155 0.33 -21.90 -30.42
C THR A 155 0.55 -20.65 -31.27
N LYS A 156 0.29 -19.45 -30.71
CA LYS A 156 0.44 -18.18 -31.42
C LYS A 156 1.90 -17.79 -31.69
N PHE A 157 2.78 -17.98 -30.69
CA PHE A 157 4.16 -17.50 -30.75
C PHE A 157 5.20 -18.62 -30.96
N SER A 158 4.80 -19.89 -30.84
CA SER A 158 5.65 -21.07 -31.06
C SER A 158 6.93 -21.04 -30.23
N GLY A 159 8.11 -21.20 -30.85
CA GLY A 159 9.41 -21.10 -30.19
C GLY A 159 9.89 -19.67 -29.92
N ARG A 160 9.19 -18.64 -30.41
CA ARG A 160 9.61 -17.22 -30.35
C ARG A 160 9.08 -16.54 -29.09
N ARG A 161 9.40 -17.13 -27.93
CA ARG A 161 9.01 -16.64 -26.61
C ARG A 161 10.26 -16.50 -25.77
N TYR A 162 10.58 -15.27 -25.40
CA TYR A 162 11.85 -14.93 -24.76
C TYR A 162 11.59 -14.28 -23.41
N PHE A 163 12.42 -14.61 -22.42
CA PHE A 163 12.40 -13.96 -21.11
C PHE A 163 13.72 -13.22 -20.93
N ILE A 164 13.64 -11.95 -20.51
CA ILE A 164 14.80 -11.09 -20.37
C ILE A 164 14.80 -10.51 -18.94
N PRO A 165 15.74 -10.93 -18.08
CA PRO A 165 15.88 -10.37 -16.74
C PRO A 165 16.53 -8.98 -16.82
N CYS A 166 15.70 -7.93 -16.92
CA CYS A 166 16.17 -6.56 -17.12
C CYS A 166 17.13 -6.04 -16.03
N GLU A 167 17.15 -6.67 -14.86
CA GLU A 167 18.02 -6.33 -13.72
C GLU A 167 19.52 -6.57 -13.98
N LEU A 168 19.87 -7.30 -15.04
CA LEU A 168 21.27 -7.52 -15.44
C LEU A 168 21.84 -6.41 -16.32
N PHE A 169 21.02 -5.46 -16.75
CA PHE A 169 21.42 -4.43 -17.71
C PHE A 169 21.35 -3.05 -17.06
N GLU A 170 22.50 -2.38 -16.99
CA GLU A 170 22.61 -1.06 -16.37
C GLU A 170 22.09 0.06 -17.27
N ASP A 171 22.10 -0.16 -18.59
CA ASP A 171 21.71 0.81 -19.60
C ASP A 171 21.02 0.17 -20.83
N ALA A 172 20.55 1.04 -21.71
CA ALA A 172 19.85 0.66 -22.92
C ALA A 172 20.73 -0.15 -23.90
N GLU A 173 22.04 0.14 -23.95
CA GLU A 173 22.96 -0.56 -24.85
C GLU A 173 23.15 -2.01 -24.39
N SER A 174 23.38 -2.21 -23.10
CA SER A 174 23.48 -3.51 -22.45
C SER A 174 22.20 -4.32 -22.65
N LEU A 175 21.02 -3.67 -22.53
CA LEU A 175 19.73 -4.31 -22.79
C LEU A 175 19.57 -4.73 -24.25
N VAL A 176 20.01 -3.92 -25.21
CA VAL A 176 20.01 -4.28 -26.64
C VAL A 176 20.92 -5.48 -26.89
N LEU A 177 22.12 -5.51 -26.30
CA LEU A 177 23.02 -6.66 -26.41
C LEU A 177 22.39 -7.92 -25.80
N GLY A 178 21.72 -7.80 -24.65
CA GLY A 178 20.96 -8.88 -24.04
C GLY A 178 19.83 -9.40 -24.92
N LEU A 179 19.05 -8.50 -25.53
CA LEU A 179 17.99 -8.84 -26.49
C LEU A 179 18.54 -9.63 -27.68
N ILE A 180 19.62 -9.13 -28.28
CA ILE A 180 20.28 -9.78 -29.41
C ILE A 180 20.75 -11.19 -29.03
N HIS A 181 21.34 -11.32 -27.85
CA HIS A 181 21.83 -12.60 -27.37
C HIS A 181 20.70 -13.60 -27.12
N VAL A 182 19.66 -13.21 -26.39
CA VAL A 182 18.52 -14.09 -26.05
C VAL A 182 17.70 -14.48 -27.28
N MET A 183 17.61 -13.59 -28.27
CA MET A 183 16.90 -13.84 -29.52
C MET A 183 17.78 -14.49 -30.60
N GLU A 184 19.05 -14.81 -30.29
CA GLU A 184 20.02 -15.40 -31.21
C GLU A 184 20.21 -14.60 -32.52
N LEU A 185 20.18 -13.27 -32.42
CA LEU A 185 20.32 -12.36 -33.57
C LEU A 185 21.81 -12.16 -33.93
N THR A 186 22.11 -12.03 -35.22
CA THR A 186 23.48 -11.77 -35.69
C THR A 186 23.71 -10.28 -35.91
N ILE A 187 24.75 -9.73 -35.27
CA ILE A 187 25.17 -8.32 -35.41
C ILE A 187 26.26 -8.22 -36.48
N GLN A 188 26.13 -7.29 -37.44
CA GLN A 188 27.26 -6.85 -38.27
C GLN A 188 28.10 -5.82 -37.49
N GLU A 189 29.42 -5.94 -37.52
CA GLU A 189 30.42 -5.24 -36.68
C GLU A 189 30.52 -3.70 -36.84
N ASN A 190 29.42 -2.98 -37.07
CA ASN A 190 29.41 -1.52 -37.09
C ASN A 190 28.91 -0.97 -35.75
N ARG A 191 29.79 -0.98 -34.74
CA ARG A 191 29.51 -0.36 -33.44
C ARG A 191 29.44 1.16 -33.60
N THR A 192 28.27 1.73 -33.38
CA THR A 192 28.13 3.16 -33.05
C THR A 192 27.67 3.22 -31.61
N PRO A 193 28.36 3.97 -30.72
CA PRO A 193 27.91 4.13 -29.35
C PRO A 193 26.51 4.74 -29.35
N LEU A 194 25.55 4.06 -28.72
CA LEU A 194 24.28 4.70 -28.36
C LEU A 194 24.63 5.73 -27.28
N ASN A 195 24.33 7.01 -27.51
CA ASN A 195 24.67 8.09 -26.59
C ASN A 195 24.34 7.72 -25.14
N HIS A 196 25.32 7.90 -24.24
CA HIS A 196 25.18 7.78 -22.79
C HIS A 196 24.28 8.88 -22.22
N GLY A 197 22.98 8.82 -22.53
CA GLY A 197 21.96 9.57 -21.83
C GLY A 197 21.54 8.85 -20.54
N ASP A 198 20.66 9.47 -19.75
CA ASP A 198 20.02 8.82 -18.61
C ASP A 198 19.47 7.44 -19.01
N SER A 199 19.98 6.38 -18.37
CA SER A 199 19.67 4.97 -18.68
C SER A 199 18.16 4.72 -18.79
N ARG A 200 17.35 5.38 -17.95
CA ARG A 200 15.88 5.26 -18.00
C ARG A 200 15.29 5.81 -19.29
N ILE A 201 15.79 6.94 -19.79
CA ILE A 201 15.34 7.56 -21.04
C ILE A 201 15.76 6.69 -22.23
N GLY A 202 16.98 6.15 -22.20
CA GLY A 202 17.46 5.23 -23.23
C GLY A 202 16.58 3.98 -23.35
N VAL A 203 16.27 3.34 -22.22
CA VAL A 203 15.40 2.15 -22.18
C VAL A 203 13.98 2.51 -22.62
N LYS A 204 13.44 3.65 -22.17
CA LYS A 204 12.13 4.15 -22.61
C LYS A 204 12.05 4.26 -24.14
N ASN A 205 13.01 4.96 -24.75
CA ASN A 205 13.07 5.18 -26.19
C ASN A 205 13.23 3.86 -26.96
N LEU A 206 13.98 2.91 -26.42
CA LEU A 206 14.12 1.58 -27.01
C LEU A 206 12.78 0.83 -27.02
N LEU A 207 12.05 0.83 -25.89
CA LEU A 207 10.76 0.16 -25.78
C LEU A 207 9.72 0.77 -26.72
N GLU A 208 9.70 2.10 -26.87
CA GLU A 208 8.82 2.79 -27.83
C GLU A 208 9.14 2.41 -29.27
N LYS A 209 10.44 2.30 -29.62
CA LYS A 209 10.85 1.80 -30.94
C LYS A 209 10.43 0.35 -31.17
N ILE A 210 10.56 -0.51 -30.15
CA ILE A 210 10.10 -1.91 -30.23
C ILE A 210 8.56 -1.96 -30.39
N ALA A 211 7.84 -1.06 -29.73
CA ALA A 211 6.38 -1.02 -29.80
C ALA A 211 5.83 -0.65 -31.19
N ASN A 212 6.63 0.01 -32.04
CA ASN A 212 6.26 0.32 -33.42
C ASN A 212 6.26 -0.90 -34.36
N PHE A 213 6.80 -2.06 -33.93
CA PHE A 213 6.82 -3.26 -34.78
C PHE A 213 5.53 -4.05 -34.69
N GLU A 214 4.91 -4.30 -35.86
CA GLU A 214 3.62 -4.97 -35.90
C GLU A 214 3.60 -6.45 -35.48
N LYS A 215 4.76 -7.09 -35.36
CA LYS A 215 4.84 -8.52 -35.06
C LYS A 215 5.37 -8.84 -33.68
N VAL A 216 5.60 -7.81 -32.87
CA VAL A 216 6.15 -7.96 -31.52
C VAL A 216 5.04 -7.79 -30.50
N SER A 217 5.01 -8.69 -29.52
CA SER A 217 4.22 -8.53 -28.30
C SER A 217 5.16 -8.47 -27.11
N LEU A 218 4.86 -7.60 -26.16
CA LEU A 218 5.71 -7.35 -25.01
C LEU A 218 4.89 -7.51 -23.73
N ILE A 219 5.44 -8.28 -22.80
CA ILE A 219 4.99 -8.28 -21.41
C ILE A 219 6.06 -7.59 -20.59
N ILE A 220 5.68 -6.56 -19.85
CA ILE A 220 6.59 -5.92 -18.90
C ILE A 220 6.13 -6.15 -17.47
N THR A 221 7.09 -6.47 -16.61
CA THR A 221 6.86 -6.53 -15.17
C THR A 221 7.68 -5.44 -14.52
N MET A 222 7.04 -4.57 -13.74
CA MET A 222 7.77 -3.50 -13.05
C MET A 222 7.12 -3.10 -11.75
N GLN A 223 7.87 -2.36 -10.96
CA GLN A 223 7.39 -1.66 -9.78
C GLN A 223 7.06 -0.23 -10.21
N GLY A 224 5.90 0.26 -9.79
CA GLY A 224 5.36 1.56 -10.18
C GLY A 224 3.92 1.47 -10.70
N PRO A 225 3.24 2.63 -10.80
CA PRO A 225 1.84 2.71 -11.19
C PRO A 225 1.61 2.66 -12.71
N ASP A 226 2.64 2.97 -13.50
CA ASP A 226 2.56 3.12 -14.95
C ASP A 226 3.63 2.31 -15.68
N GLY A 227 3.28 1.86 -16.90
CA GLY A 227 4.23 1.24 -17.80
C GLY A 227 5.20 2.27 -18.36
N PRO A 228 6.37 1.84 -18.89
CA PRO A 228 7.35 2.75 -19.43
C PRO A 228 6.95 3.20 -20.83
N GLY A 229 7.39 4.40 -21.21
CA GLY A 229 7.13 4.92 -22.54
C GLY A 229 5.74 5.51 -22.69
N ASP A 230 5.52 6.21 -23.79
CA ASP A 230 4.19 6.55 -24.28
C ASP A 230 3.61 5.38 -25.09
N ILE A 231 3.43 4.23 -24.40
CA ILE A 231 2.89 3.00 -24.98
C ILE A 231 1.54 2.72 -24.32
N ARG A 232 0.54 2.36 -25.12
CA ARG A 232 -0.77 1.95 -24.62
C ARG A 232 -0.70 0.52 -24.04
N TRP A 233 -0.29 0.44 -22.77
CA TRP A 233 -0.22 -0.80 -22.01
C TRP A 233 -1.60 -1.25 -21.52
N GLU A 234 -1.96 -2.50 -21.77
CA GLU A 234 -3.04 -3.18 -21.06
C GLU A 234 -2.52 -3.61 -19.69
N LYS A 235 -3.10 -3.09 -18.61
CA LYS A 235 -2.65 -3.34 -17.24
C LYS A 235 -3.42 -4.51 -16.64
N LEU A 236 -2.72 -5.49 -16.06
CA LEU A 236 -3.36 -6.55 -15.27
C LEU A 236 -3.50 -6.15 -13.80
N GLY A 237 -4.66 -6.48 -13.23
CA GLY A 237 -4.99 -6.21 -11.84
C GLY A 237 -5.87 -4.96 -11.67
N ASP A 238 -5.73 -4.31 -10.51
CA ASP A 238 -6.45 -3.09 -10.19
C ASP A 238 -5.61 -1.83 -10.49
N LYS A 239 -6.11 -0.66 -10.07
CA LYS A 239 -5.42 0.63 -10.27
C LYS A 239 -4.02 0.69 -9.65
N SER A 240 -3.71 -0.19 -8.71
CA SER A 240 -2.44 -0.29 -7.99
C SER A 240 -1.60 -1.51 -8.43
N GLY A 241 -2.03 -2.20 -9.49
CA GLY A 241 -1.39 -3.36 -10.07
C GLY A 241 -1.99 -4.68 -9.57
N ILE A 242 -1.17 -5.73 -9.50
CA ILE A 242 -1.63 -7.05 -9.08
C ILE A 242 -1.96 -7.02 -7.58
N PRO A 243 -3.20 -7.38 -7.17
CA PRO A 243 -3.63 -7.34 -5.77
C PRO A 243 -2.94 -8.41 -4.93
N THR A 244 -3.09 -8.42 -3.61
CA THR A 244 -2.68 -9.57 -2.77
C THR A 244 -3.53 -10.81 -3.08
N LEU A 245 -3.18 -11.98 -2.52
CA LEU A 245 -4.01 -13.17 -2.68
C LEU A 245 -5.27 -13.07 -1.84
N LEU A 246 -6.37 -13.63 -2.35
CA LEU A 246 -7.57 -13.84 -1.53
C LEU A 246 -7.28 -14.86 -0.42
N PRO A 247 -8.01 -14.80 0.73
CA PRO A 247 -7.73 -15.65 1.88
C PRO A 247 -7.71 -17.15 1.56
N ALA A 248 -8.70 -17.65 0.81
CA ALA A 248 -8.78 -19.06 0.46
C ALA A 248 -7.62 -19.54 -0.43
N PRO A 249 -7.31 -18.90 -1.58
CA PRO A 249 -6.12 -19.22 -2.37
C PRO A 249 -4.79 -19.06 -1.62
N ALA A 250 -4.66 -18.04 -0.77
CA ALA A 250 -3.46 -17.84 0.05
C ALA A 250 -3.20 -19.03 0.98
N LYS A 251 -4.26 -19.55 1.60
CA LYS A 251 -4.20 -20.73 2.46
C LYS A 251 -3.80 -21.99 1.71
N VAL A 252 -4.37 -22.20 0.52
CA VAL A 252 -4.00 -23.32 -0.36
C VAL A 252 -2.53 -23.22 -0.77
N ALA A 253 -2.07 -22.03 -1.17
CA ALA A 253 -0.68 -21.79 -1.52
C ALA A 253 0.26 -22.07 -0.34
N PHE A 254 -0.06 -21.57 0.85
CA PHE A 254 0.71 -21.79 2.08
C PHE A 254 0.90 -23.28 2.37
N LYS A 255 -0.19 -24.07 2.34
CA LYS A 255 -0.14 -25.52 2.56
C LYS A 255 0.69 -26.23 1.48
N ALA A 256 0.54 -25.84 0.22
CA ALA A 256 1.33 -26.40 -0.88
C ALA A 256 2.83 -26.14 -0.69
N PHE A 257 3.22 -24.95 -0.23
CA PHE A 257 4.62 -24.62 0.05
C PHE A 257 5.18 -25.34 1.27
N ALA A 258 4.39 -25.47 2.34
CA ALA A 258 4.83 -26.04 3.62
C ALA A 258 5.08 -27.56 3.58
N SER A 259 4.62 -28.25 2.52
CA SER A 259 4.76 -29.71 2.34
C SER A 259 4.06 -30.52 3.44
N ASN A 260 4.12 -31.87 3.38
CA ASN A 260 3.39 -32.79 4.26
C ASN A 260 3.78 -32.72 5.77
N ASN A 261 4.67 -31.82 6.18
CA ASN A 261 5.08 -31.67 7.59
C ASN A 261 4.01 -31.03 8.49
N LEU A 262 2.92 -30.52 7.91
CA LEU A 262 1.75 -30.06 8.67
C LEU A 262 0.87 -31.25 9.03
N GLN A 263 0.87 -31.66 10.30
CA GLN A 263 -0.26 -32.40 10.84
C GLN A 263 -1.42 -31.42 11.02
N ILE A 264 -2.38 -31.47 10.09
CA ILE A 264 -3.50 -30.52 10.03
C ILE A 264 -4.54 -30.92 11.07
N SER A 265 -4.68 -30.09 12.12
CA SER A 265 -5.79 -30.13 13.07
C SER A 265 -6.67 -28.87 12.91
N GLY A 266 -7.88 -28.86 13.48
CA GLY A 266 -8.76 -27.68 13.43
C GLY A 266 -8.12 -26.42 14.06
N ASP A 267 -7.32 -26.57 15.11
CA ASP A 267 -6.57 -25.46 15.74
C ASP A 267 -5.44 -24.94 14.83
N SER A 268 -4.84 -25.81 14.01
CA SER A 268 -3.82 -25.39 13.05
C SER A 268 -4.41 -24.55 11.91
N GLU A 269 -5.66 -24.80 11.51
CA GLU A 269 -6.34 -24.05 10.44
C GLU A 269 -6.57 -22.58 10.82
N SER A 270 -7.03 -22.30 12.03
CA SER A 270 -7.29 -20.94 12.52
C SER A 270 -5.98 -20.17 12.77
N GLN A 271 -4.94 -20.87 13.24
CA GLN A 271 -3.59 -20.31 13.40
C GLN A 271 -3.00 -19.90 12.05
N ILE A 272 -3.19 -20.71 11.00
CA ILE A 272 -2.77 -20.34 9.64
C ILE A 272 -3.55 -19.11 9.16
N ASP A 273 -4.87 -19.08 9.34
CA ASP A 273 -5.69 -17.94 8.91
C ASP A 273 -5.25 -16.63 9.61
N SER A 274 -4.96 -16.70 10.92
CA SER A 274 -4.42 -15.58 11.68
C SER A 274 -3.07 -15.10 11.14
N LEU A 275 -2.12 -16.03 10.90
CA LEU A 275 -0.81 -15.68 10.35
C LEU A 275 -0.95 -15.05 8.96
N LEU A 276 -1.75 -15.62 8.06
CA LEU A 276 -1.94 -15.10 6.71
C LEU A 276 -2.59 -13.71 6.69
N CYS A 277 -3.53 -13.46 7.62
CA CYS A 277 -4.11 -12.14 7.83
C CYS A 277 -3.04 -11.13 8.26
N GLN A 278 -2.14 -11.49 9.17
CA GLN A 278 -1.04 -10.62 9.61
C GLN A 278 -0.02 -10.34 8.50
N LEU A 279 0.19 -11.29 7.59
CA LEU A 279 1.05 -11.11 6.40
C LEU A 279 0.36 -10.35 5.26
N GLU A 280 -0.91 -9.94 5.45
CA GLU A 280 -1.79 -9.30 4.45
C GLU A 280 -1.80 -10.05 3.11
N TYR A 281 -1.67 -11.38 3.17
CA TYR A 281 -1.72 -12.28 2.02
C TYR A 281 -0.71 -11.97 0.90
N VAL A 282 0.44 -11.37 1.23
CA VAL A 282 1.51 -11.09 0.26
C VAL A 282 2.19 -12.41 -0.17
N PRO A 283 2.19 -12.78 -1.47
CA PRO A 283 2.67 -14.10 -1.93
C PRO A 283 4.09 -14.47 -1.49
N LEU A 284 5.03 -13.53 -1.57
CA LEU A 284 6.40 -13.78 -1.16
C LEU A 284 6.52 -14.05 0.34
N ALA A 285 5.81 -13.28 1.16
CA ALA A 285 5.78 -13.49 2.61
C ALA A 285 5.18 -14.86 2.95
N ILE A 286 4.07 -15.23 2.31
CA ILE A 286 3.43 -16.55 2.45
C ILE A 286 4.42 -17.68 2.14
N ARG A 287 5.12 -17.59 1.00
CA ARG A 287 6.09 -18.61 0.58
C ARG A 287 7.21 -18.77 1.58
N LEU A 288 7.82 -17.67 2.01
CA LEU A 288 8.93 -17.69 2.96
C LEU A 288 8.48 -18.25 4.31
N SER A 289 7.35 -17.77 4.86
CA SER A 289 6.78 -18.32 6.10
C SER A 289 6.50 -19.82 6.00
N ALA A 290 5.93 -20.29 4.87
CA ALA A 290 5.67 -21.71 4.65
C ALA A 290 6.97 -22.53 4.55
N GLN A 291 8.04 -21.98 4.00
CA GLN A 291 9.36 -22.65 4.00
C GLN A 291 9.94 -22.79 5.41
N HIS A 292 9.68 -21.84 6.32
CA HIS A 292 10.11 -21.95 7.71
C HIS A 292 9.41 -23.12 8.44
N ILE A 293 8.14 -23.42 8.11
CA ILE A 293 7.42 -24.57 8.69
C ILE A 293 8.13 -25.90 8.43
N LYS A 294 8.91 -26.01 7.35
CA LYS A 294 9.70 -27.21 7.08
C LYS A 294 10.74 -27.49 8.16
N ARG A 295 11.12 -26.48 8.95
CA ARG A 295 12.16 -26.54 9.99
C ARG A 295 11.63 -26.33 11.40
N VAL A 296 10.55 -25.58 11.57
CA VAL A 296 9.98 -25.23 12.89
C VAL A 296 8.48 -25.48 12.94
N PRO A 297 7.90 -25.83 14.10
CA PRO A 297 6.45 -25.98 14.21
C PRO A 297 5.73 -24.63 14.04
N LEU A 298 4.47 -24.66 13.58
CA LEU A 298 3.65 -23.46 13.31
C LEU A 298 3.58 -22.50 14.51
N LYS A 299 3.40 -23.04 15.72
CA LYS A 299 3.36 -22.24 16.95
C LYS A 299 4.66 -21.48 17.21
N ALA A 300 5.81 -22.06 16.87
CA ALA A 300 7.10 -21.38 16.99
C ALA A 300 7.22 -20.29 15.92
N LEU A 301 6.80 -20.57 14.67
CA LEU A 301 6.79 -19.58 13.60
C LEU A 301 5.94 -18.35 13.94
N ILE A 302 4.76 -18.55 14.52
CA ILE A 302 3.87 -17.44 14.94
C ILE A 302 4.58 -16.57 15.98
N ARG A 303 5.18 -17.18 17.01
CA ARG A 303 5.93 -16.44 18.04
C ARG A 303 7.14 -15.70 17.46
N MET A 304 7.84 -16.32 16.52
CA MET A 304 8.97 -15.71 15.82
C MET A 304 8.49 -14.52 14.97
N TRP A 305 7.38 -14.65 14.26
CA TRP A 305 6.78 -13.53 13.52
C TRP A 305 6.36 -12.39 14.44
N GLU A 306 5.67 -12.68 15.54
CA GLU A 306 5.23 -11.68 16.51
C GLU A 306 6.39 -10.84 17.07
N LYS A 307 7.55 -11.48 17.30
CA LYS A 307 8.73 -10.84 17.87
C LYS A 307 9.67 -10.22 16.84
N ASP A 308 10.06 -10.98 15.83
CA ASP A 308 11.18 -10.67 14.92
C ASP A 308 10.69 -10.17 13.53
N LYS A 309 9.38 -10.22 13.28
CA LYS A 309 8.69 -9.63 12.11
C LYS A 309 9.34 -10.00 10.78
N THR A 310 9.65 -9.03 9.91
CA THR A 310 10.19 -9.27 8.55
C THR A 310 11.56 -9.92 8.55
N SER A 311 12.28 -9.93 9.67
CA SER A 311 13.58 -10.59 9.79
C SER A 311 13.48 -12.11 9.60
N ILE A 312 12.31 -12.69 9.89
CA ILE A 312 12.04 -14.12 9.69
C ILE A 312 11.57 -14.44 8.27
N LEU A 313 11.36 -13.44 7.42
CA LEU A 313 10.97 -13.63 6.01
C LEU A 313 12.22 -13.63 5.14
N ALA A 314 13.13 -14.58 5.43
CA ALA A 314 14.37 -14.76 4.70
C ALA A 314 14.80 -16.23 4.65
N GLU A 315 15.25 -16.69 3.48
CA GLU A 315 15.94 -17.98 3.35
C GLU A 315 17.37 -17.88 3.92
N PRO A 316 17.98 -18.99 4.40
CA PRO A 316 19.33 -19.00 4.97
C PRO A 316 20.43 -18.95 3.89
N THR A 317 20.23 -18.14 2.86
CA THR A 317 21.10 -17.96 1.69
C THR A 317 21.39 -16.47 1.51
N LYS A 318 22.17 -16.09 0.49
CA LYS A 318 22.39 -14.67 0.19
C LYS A 318 21.03 -13.97 -0.01
N PRO A 319 20.80 -12.83 0.66
CA PRO A 319 19.59 -12.06 0.48
C PRO A 319 19.44 -11.63 -0.99
N GLY A 320 18.25 -11.87 -1.52
CA GLY A 320 17.91 -11.56 -2.90
C GLY A 320 16.39 -11.41 -3.04
N ARG A 321 15.96 -11.06 -4.25
CA ARG A 321 14.56 -10.73 -4.57
C ARG A 321 13.55 -11.80 -4.13
N LEU A 322 13.90 -13.07 -4.32
CA LEU A 322 13.04 -14.19 -3.92
C LEU A 322 13.35 -14.65 -2.51
N THR A 323 14.59 -14.53 -2.04
CA THR A 323 15.01 -15.12 -0.77
C THR A 323 14.79 -14.22 0.43
N SER A 324 14.47 -12.93 0.25
CA SER A 324 14.23 -12.00 1.36
C SER A 324 13.23 -10.88 1.02
N VAL A 325 12.23 -10.70 1.88
CA VAL A 325 11.29 -9.57 1.78
C VAL A 325 12.00 -8.25 2.08
N SER A 326 12.83 -8.21 3.12
CA SER A 326 13.64 -7.03 3.48
C SER A 326 14.55 -6.57 2.34
N PHE A 327 15.12 -7.51 1.57
CA PHE A 327 15.90 -7.17 0.38
C PHE A 327 15.05 -6.47 -0.69
N SER A 328 13.86 -7.00 -0.97
CA SER A 328 12.94 -6.39 -1.94
C SER A 328 12.52 -4.97 -1.53
N ILE A 329 12.35 -4.70 -0.23
CA ILE A 329 11.97 -3.39 0.28
C ILE A 329 13.17 -2.43 0.27
N ALA A 330 14.26 -2.80 0.93
CA ALA A 330 15.40 -1.90 1.14
C ALA A 330 16.20 -1.64 -0.15
N LYS A 331 16.50 -2.70 -0.92
CA LYS A 331 17.34 -2.57 -2.12
C LYS A 331 16.54 -2.22 -3.35
N LEU A 332 15.42 -2.90 -3.60
CA LEU A 332 14.70 -2.74 -4.86
C LEU A 332 13.66 -1.61 -4.84
N SER A 333 13.38 -1.01 -3.69
CA SER A 333 12.43 0.10 -3.58
C SER A 333 13.06 1.33 -2.96
N ILE A 334 13.56 1.25 -1.71
CA ILE A 334 14.13 2.43 -1.04
C ILE A 334 15.36 2.97 -1.78
N GLN A 335 16.35 2.10 -2.07
CA GLN A 335 17.60 2.53 -2.69
C GLN A 335 17.41 2.92 -4.17
N ILE A 336 16.64 2.16 -4.96
CA ILE A 336 16.42 2.45 -6.39
C ILE A 336 15.67 3.77 -6.61
N PHE A 337 14.68 4.08 -5.76
CA PHE A 337 13.88 5.30 -5.86
C PHE A 337 14.44 6.45 -5.01
N ARG A 338 15.62 6.28 -4.41
CA ARG A 338 16.27 7.29 -3.54
C ARG A 338 15.30 7.84 -2.50
N VAL A 339 14.58 6.93 -1.83
CA VAL A 339 13.63 7.28 -0.77
C VAL A 339 14.43 7.69 0.46
N GLU A 340 14.76 8.97 0.50
CA GLU A 340 15.66 9.56 1.49
C GLU A 340 15.03 10.82 2.11
N GLY A 341 15.66 11.36 3.16
CA GLY A 341 15.27 12.62 3.76
C GLY A 341 13.79 12.67 4.17
N ARG A 342 13.04 13.64 3.62
CA ARG A 342 11.63 13.86 3.96
C ARG A 342 10.71 12.77 3.41
N THR A 343 11.00 12.19 2.25
CA THR A 343 10.24 11.07 1.67
C THR A 343 10.31 9.85 2.57
N LEU A 344 11.49 9.56 3.12
CA LEU A 344 11.67 8.48 4.09
C LEU A 344 10.91 8.75 5.40
N LYS A 345 10.95 9.97 5.93
CA LYS A 345 10.15 10.36 7.12
C LYS A 345 8.65 10.18 6.88
N LEU A 346 8.15 10.57 5.70
CA LEU A 346 6.76 10.34 5.32
C LEU A 346 6.42 8.84 5.27
N LEU A 347 7.30 8.01 4.69
CA LEU A 347 7.13 6.56 4.67
C LEU A 347 7.11 5.95 6.08
N SER A 348 8.00 6.40 6.97
CA SER A 348 8.01 6.02 8.39
C SER A 348 6.70 6.42 9.08
N ALA A 349 6.19 7.61 8.79
CA ALA A 349 4.95 8.13 9.36
C ALA A 349 3.73 7.30 8.91
N ILE A 350 3.59 7.03 7.60
CA ILE A 350 2.52 6.17 7.07
C ILE A 350 2.65 4.74 7.61
N SER A 351 3.87 4.21 7.72
CA SER A 351 4.12 2.85 8.24
C SER A 351 3.89 2.72 9.75
N PHE A 352 3.88 3.84 10.48
CA PHE A 352 3.47 3.79 11.87
C PHE A 352 1.97 3.48 12.01
N LEU A 353 1.13 3.97 11.10
CA LEU A 353 -0.33 3.84 11.13
C LEU A 353 -0.79 2.47 10.56
N PRO A 354 -1.45 1.59 11.35
CA PRO A 354 -1.87 0.27 10.87
C PRO A 354 -2.85 0.33 9.70
N ASP A 355 -3.80 1.28 9.74
CA ASP A 355 -4.80 1.48 8.71
C ASP A 355 -4.33 2.49 7.63
N GLY A 356 -3.12 3.05 7.79
CA GLY A 356 -2.60 4.14 6.97
C GLY A 356 -3.33 5.46 7.23
N ILE A 357 -3.42 6.31 6.23
CA ILE A 357 -4.11 7.60 6.28
C ILE A 357 -5.38 7.48 5.44
N SER A 358 -6.53 7.30 6.08
CA SER A 358 -7.84 7.40 5.43
C SER A 358 -8.11 8.85 5.02
N PHE A 359 -8.82 9.06 3.90
CA PHE A 359 -9.08 10.41 3.35
C PHE A 359 -7.78 11.22 3.24
N TRP A 360 -6.78 10.60 2.60
CA TRP A 360 -5.42 11.11 2.65
C TRP A 360 -5.28 12.47 1.95
N VAL A 361 -6.11 12.76 0.96
CA VAL A 361 -6.09 14.03 0.24
C VAL A 361 -6.45 15.18 1.19
N GLU A 362 -7.39 14.95 2.11
CA GLU A 362 -7.87 15.92 3.09
C GLU A 362 -6.94 16.02 4.31
N TYR A 363 -6.47 14.88 4.83
CA TYR A 363 -5.81 14.81 6.13
C TYR A 363 -4.29 14.79 6.09
N LEU A 364 -3.66 14.39 4.98
CA LEU A 364 -2.20 14.22 4.94
C LEU A 364 -1.46 15.52 5.26
N HIS A 365 -1.93 16.67 4.78
CA HIS A 365 -1.29 17.96 5.07
C HIS A 365 -1.39 18.37 6.55
N GLN A 366 -2.45 17.94 7.24
CA GLN A 366 -2.68 18.24 8.66
C GLN A 366 -1.83 17.30 9.52
N MET A 367 -1.77 16.02 9.15
CA MET A 367 -1.05 14.99 9.88
C MET A 367 0.47 15.07 9.68
N PHE A 368 0.92 15.49 8.50
CA PHE A 368 2.34 15.59 8.15
C PHE A 368 2.61 16.92 7.42
N PRO A 369 2.67 18.05 8.16
CA PRO A 369 2.73 19.36 7.55
C PRO A 369 4.07 19.63 6.83
N GLY A 370 3.96 20.35 5.71
CA GLY A 370 5.02 21.15 5.08
C GLY A 370 5.32 20.83 3.61
N GLU A 371 6.34 21.49 3.08
CA GLU A 371 6.59 21.59 1.64
C GLU A 371 7.05 20.29 0.94
N GLY A 372 6.74 20.18 -0.35
CA GLY A 372 7.17 19.06 -1.20
C GLY A 372 6.39 17.76 -0.99
N LEU A 373 5.27 17.80 -0.26
CA LEU A 373 4.45 16.63 0.04
C LEU A 373 4.02 15.86 -1.21
N ASN A 374 3.56 16.56 -2.26
CA ASN A 374 3.14 15.93 -3.52
C ASN A 374 4.27 15.15 -4.20
N PHE A 375 5.49 15.70 -4.20
CA PHE A 375 6.67 15.02 -4.74
C PHE A 375 7.02 13.77 -3.92
N ASN A 376 6.95 13.87 -2.59
CA ASN A 376 7.20 12.74 -1.69
C ASN A 376 6.16 11.63 -1.92
N VAL A 377 4.88 11.96 -2.02
CA VAL A 377 3.80 11.00 -2.31
C VAL A 377 4.00 10.35 -3.68
N SER A 378 4.30 11.13 -4.72
CA SER A 378 4.58 10.60 -6.06
C SER A 378 5.73 9.59 -6.03
N THR A 379 6.85 9.96 -5.40
CA THR A 379 8.03 9.08 -5.27
C THR A 379 7.68 7.77 -4.55
N LEU A 380 6.85 7.83 -3.51
CA LEU A 380 6.41 6.64 -2.78
C LEU A 380 5.46 5.77 -3.60
N LEU A 381 4.57 6.35 -4.40
CA LEU A 381 3.70 5.62 -5.33
C LEU A 381 4.52 4.93 -6.43
N ASP A 382 5.49 5.64 -7.00
CA ASP A 382 6.41 5.13 -8.03
C ASP A 382 7.23 3.96 -7.48
N SER A 383 7.64 4.03 -6.22
CA SER A 383 8.31 2.92 -5.54
C SER A 383 7.37 1.76 -5.17
N SER A 384 6.05 1.89 -5.32
CA SER A 384 5.03 0.93 -4.85
C SER A 384 5.19 0.49 -3.39
N LEU A 385 5.78 1.34 -2.54
CA LEU A 385 5.87 1.10 -1.10
C LEU A 385 4.57 1.45 -0.39
N ILE A 386 3.82 2.39 -0.96
CA ILE A 386 2.46 2.76 -0.54
C ILE A 386 1.45 2.33 -1.60
N ASN A 387 0.23 2.08 -1.15
CA ASN A 387 -0.91 1.76 -2.00
C ASN A 387 -2.07 2.71 -1.64
N VAL A 388 -2.79 3.16 -2.66
CA VAL A 388 -4.00 3.98 -2.52
C VAL A 388 -5.22 3.15 -2.89
N GLN A 389 -6.10 2.91 -1.92
CA GLN A 389 -7.35 2.17 -2.09
C GLN A 389 -8.43 2.82 -1.22
N ASN A 390 -9.65 2.94 -1.76
CA ASN A 390 -10.81 3.47 -1.03
C ASN A 390 -10.53 4.80 -0.30
N GLU A 391 -9.93 5.76 -1.01
CA GLU A 391 -9.53 7.09 -0.47
C GLU A 391 -8.48 7.06 0.66
N GLY A 392 -7.97 5.88 1.01
CA GLY A 392 -6.90 5.68 1.98
C GLY A 392 -5.55 5.43 1.35
N MET A 393 -4.49 5.90 1.99
CA MET A 393 -3.10 5.66 1.64
C MET A 393 -2.44 4.82 2.74
N ARG A 394 -1.94 3.62 2.42
CA ARG A 394 -1.33 2.74 3.43
C ARG A 394 -0.14 1.96 2.90
N THR A 395 0.67 1.44 3.81
CA THR A 395 1.69 0.43 3.51
C THR A 395 1.17 -0.97 3.86
N LEU A 396 1.61 -1.96 3.09
CA LEU A 396 1.29 -3.36 3.38
C LEU A 396 2.09 -3.86 4.58
N ALA A 397 1.56 -4.84 5.33
CA ALA A 397 2.18 -5.33 6.56
C ALA A 397 3.68 -5.62 6.47
N PRO A 398 4.20 -6.36 5.46
CA PRO A 398 5.64 -6.62 5.40
C PRO A 398 6.48 -5.36 5.15
N VAL A 399 5.97 -4.39 4.39
CA VAL A 399 6.64 -3.09 4.22
C VAL A 399 6.61 -2.33 5.53
N ARG A 400 5.43 -2.24 6.13
CA ARG A 400 5.14 -1.53 7.37
C ARG A 400 6.07 -1.96 8.51
N GLU A 401 6.20 -3.27 8.71
CA GLU A 401 7.02 -3.86 9.78
C GLU A 401 8.52 -3.67 9.52
N HIS A 402 8.97 -3.78 8.26
CA HIS A 402 10.36 -3.52 7.90
C HIS A 402 10.74 -2.06 8.16
N ILE A 403 9.90 -1.12 7.70
CA ILE A 403 10.13 0.32 7.90
C ILE A 403 10.09 0.65 9.39
N HIS A 404 9.12 0.12 10.15
CA HIS A 404 9.04 0.38 11.58
C HIS A 404 10.29 -0.09 12.34
N SER A 405 10.87 -1.24 11.95
CA SER A 405 12.09 -1.77 12.55
C SER A 405 13.35 -0.98 12.20
N GLN A 406 13.50 -0.53 10.94
CA GLN A 406 14.74 0.07 10.45
C GLN A 406 14.73 1.60 10.49
N TYR A 407 13.56 2.20 10.34
CA TYR A 407 13.34 3.64 10.22
C TYR A 407 12.15 4.05 11.10
N PRO A 408 12.29 3.99 12.44
CA PRO A 408 11.22 4.35 13.35
C PRO A 408 10.80 5.81 13.16
N ILE A 409 9.52 6.08 13.38
CA ILE A 409 8.95 7.44 13.31
C ILE A 409 9.59 8.33 14.39
N GLY A 410 9.82 9.60 14.05
CA GLY A 410 10.33 10.58 15.00
C GLY A 410 9.27 11.07 15.98
N GLN A 411 9.68 11.46 17.19
CA GLN A 411 8.75 11.95 18.23
C GLN A 411 7.97 13.21 17.78
N ASN A 412 8.57 14.07 16.97
CA ASN A 412 7.88 15.25 16.43
C ASN A 412 6.68 14.88 15.56
N ASP A 413 6.84 13.88 14.68
CA ASP A 413 5.77 13.42 13.80
C ASP A 413 4.68 12.68 14.61
N LEU A 414 5.08 11.92 15.65
CA LEU A 414 4.14 11.32 16.60
C LEU A 414 3.30 12.36 17.34
N ASN A 415 3.90 13.48 17.77
CA ASN A 415 3.18 14.57 18.42
C ASN A 415 2.22 15.26 17.45
N GLN A 416 2.55 15.35 16.16
CA GLN A 416 1.62 15.87 15.13
C GLN A 416 0.42 14.95 14.94
N PHE A 417 0.65 13.63 14.86
CA PHE A 417 -0.45 12.66 14.80
C PHE A 417 -1.33 12.73 16.05
N GLU A 418 -0.73 12.91 17.21
CA GLU A 418 -1.47 13.06 18.46
C GLU A 418 -2.33 14.32 18.46
N GLY A 419 -1.77 15.47 18.05
CA GLY A 419 -2.53 16.71 17.89
C GLY A 419 -3.70 16.56 16.92
N PHE A 420 -3.47 15.91 15.78
CA PHE A 420 -4.52 15.61 14.80
C PHE A 420 -5.63 14.74 15.42
N TYR A 421 -5.29 13.61 16.06
CA TYR A 421 -6.29 12.72 16.64
C TYR A 421 -6.98 13.27 17.90
N ALA A 422 -6.35 14.21 18.60
CA ALA A 422 -6.96 14.95 19.70
C ALA A 422 -8.08 15.89 19.21
N GLN A 423 -7.92 16.49 18.03
CA GLN A 423 -8.89 17.41 17.39
C GLN A 423 -9.87 16.72 16.45
N PHE A 424 -9.51 15.55 15.91
CA PHE A 424 -10.37 14.69 15.11
C PHE A 424 -11.83 14.57 15.59
N PRO A 425 -12.15 14.45 16.90
CA PRO A 425 -13.53 14.52 17.39
C PRO A 425 -14.39 15.66 16.85
N GLU A 426 -13.81 16.86 16.71
CA GLU A 426 -14.53 18.06 16.27
C GLU A 426 -14.97 17.95 14.81
N ASN A 427 -14.29 17.10 14.04
CA ASN A 427 -14.55 16.85 12.63
C ASN A 427 -15.55 15.71 12.39
N ILE A 428 -15.98 14.99 13.43
CA ILE A 428 -16.92 13.88 13.31
C ILE A 428 -18.36 14.41 13.43
N PRO A 429 -19.31 13.98 12.57
CA PRO A 429 -20.71 14.35 12.69
C PRO A 429 -21.30 14.04 14.08
N ASN A 430 -22.16 14.91 14.60
CA ASN A 430 -22.87 14.66 15.86
C ASN A 430 -23.79 13.43 15.81
N ASN A 431 -24.20 13.00 14.60
CA ASN A 431 -25.03 11.81 14.41
C ASN A 431 -24.19 10.53 14.53
N ASN A 432 -24.46 9.73 15.57
CA ASN A 432 -23.75 8.49 15.84
C ASN A 432 -23.73 7.49 14.65
N MET A 433 -24.81 7.40 13.86
CA MET A 433 -24.86 6.50 12.70
C MET A 433 -23.88 6.90 11.59
N GLN A 434 -23.60 8.19 11.44
CA GLN A 434 -22.63 8.71 10.46
C GLN A 434 -21.21 8.76 11.04
N ALA A 435 -21.08 9.02 12.33
CA ALA A 435 -19.82 9.09 13.04
C ALA A 435 -19.08 7.74 13.13
N GLN A 436 -19.82 6.67 13.44
CA GLN A 436 -19.23 5.37 13.74
C GLN A 436 -18.44 4.77 12.56
N PRO A 437 -18.93 4.78 11.29
CA PRO A 437 -18.15 4.31 10.15
C PRO A 437 -16.88 5.12 9.89
N LEU A 438 -16.91 6.44 10.07
CA LEU A 438 -15.74 7.30 9.91
C LEU A 438 -14.68 7.00 10.97
N LEU A 439 -15.09 6.90 12.23
CA LEU A 439 -14.20 6.56 13.34
C LEU A 439 -13.60 5.15 13.20
N GLN A 440 -14.36 4.20 12.64
CA GLN A 440 -13.90 2.83 12.40
C GLN A 440 -12.67 2.78 11.48
N LEU A 441 -12.51 3.74 10.56
CA LEU A 441 -11.35 3.80 9.65
C LEU A 441 -10.06 4.23 10.35
N HIS A 442 -10.18 4.92 11.49
CA HIS A 442 -9.05 5.47 12.24
C HIS A 442 -8.77 4.71 13.55
N ILE A 443 -9.56 3.70 13.89
CA ILE A 443 -9.56 3.12 15.24
C ILE A 443 -8.25 2.42 15.60
N ASN A 444 -7.63 1.67 14.66
CA ASN A 444 -6.38 0.97 14.96
C ASN A 444 -5.20 1.96 14.97
N ASN A 445 -5.30 3.05 14.19
CA ASN A 445 -4.35 4.16 14.23
C ASN A 445 -4.34 4.83 15.61
N ILE A 446 -5.53 5.18 16.10
CA ILE A 446 -5.75 5.74 17.43
C ILE A 446 -5.18 4.82 18.52
N GLU A 447 -5.51 3.54 18.46
CA GLU A 447 -5.02 2.55 19.43
C GLU A 447 -3.48 2.48 19.44
N LYS A 448 -2.87 2.35 18.26
CA LYS A 448 -1.42 2.21 18.15
C LYS A 448 -0.68 3.47 18.60
N LEU A 449 -1.19 4.65 18.21
CA LEU A 449 -0.60 5.92 18.58
C LEU A 449 -0.58 6.12 20.09
N PHE A 450 -1.73 5.93 20.75
CA PHE A 450 -1.82 6.15 22.19
C PHE A 450 -1.06 5.10 23.00
N LYS A 451 -1.03 3.84 22.55
CA LYS A 451 -0.15 2.81 23.12
C LYS A 451 1.32 3.22 23.06
N ALA A 452 1.76 3.78 21.94
CA ALA A 452 3.14 4.24 21.76
C ALA A 452 3.47 5.46 22.64
N GLN A 453 2.61 6.49 22.65
CA GLN A 453 2.83 7.70 23.45
C GLN A 453 2.83 7.42 24.96
N MET A 454 1.93 6.55 25.43
CA MET A 454 1.89 6.13 26.83
C MET A 454 3.14 5.33 27.23
N SER A 455 3.67 4.50 26.34
CA SER A 455 4.93 3.79 26.57
C SER A 455 6.14 4.74 26.63
N GLY A 456 6.07 5.89 25.95
CA GLY A 456 7.07 6.96 25.96
C GLY A 456 6.94 7.96 27.12
N GLY A 457 5.91 7.83 27.97
CA GLY A 457 5.65 8.77 29.07
C GLY A 457 5.05 10.11 28.62
N HIS A 458 4.37 10.14 27.47
CA HIS A 458 3.83 11.35 26.86
C HIS A 458 2.29 11.43 26.89
N SER A 459 1.83 12.68 27.06
CA SER A 459 0.50 13.26 26.88
C SER A 459 -0.76 12.42 27.21
N ARG A 460 -1.22 12.66 28.44
CA ARG A 460 -2.43 12.12 29.06
C ARG A 460 -3.73 12.74 28.55
N ALA A 461 -3.74 14.05 28.27
CA ALA A 461 -4.94 14.80 27.96
C ALA A 461 -5.58 14.37 26.62
N SER A 462 -4.75 14.16 25.59
CA SER A 462 -5.21 13.71 24.26
C SER A 462 -5.82 12.31 24.30
N CYS A 463 -5.23 11.40 25.09
CA CYS A 463 -5.76 10.05 25.29
C CYS A 463 -7.15 10.07 25.96
N ILE A 464 -7.30 10.86 27.02
CA ILE A 464 -8.60 11.02 27.71
C ILE A 464 -9.64 11.64 26.78
N SER A 465 -9.26 12.68 26.02
CA SER A 465 -10.14 13.30 25.02
C SER A 465 -10.61 12.27 23.99
N ALA A 466 -9.68 11.53 23.38
CA ALA A 466 -10.03 10.50 22.41
C ALA A 466 -10.91 9.39 23.00
N MET A 467 -10.63 8.96 24.23
CA MET A 467 -11.48 7.99 24.92
C MET A 467 -12.91 8.49 25.09
N ASN A 468 -13.12 9.76 25.43
CA ASN A 468 -14.47 10.32 25.57
C ASN A 468 -15.28 10.25 24.25
N ILE A 469 -14.62 10.21 23.09
CA ILE A 469 -15.26 9.98 21.78
C ILE A 469 -15.66 8.53 21.64
N LEU A 470 -14.71 7.61 21.88
CA LEU A 470 -14.92 6.17 21.74
C LEU A 470 -16.05 5.69 22.65
N GLN A 471 -16.19 6.34 23.81
CA GLN A 471 -17.24 6.09 24.79
C GLN A 471 -18.67 6.21 24.24
N LYS A 472 -18.89 6.96 23.15
CA LYS A 472 -20.21 7.09 22.51
C LYS A 472 -20.62 5.81 21.76
N PHE A 473 -19.67 4.91 21.46
CA PHE A 473 -19.89 3.76 20.58
C PHE A 473 -19.51 2.45 21.28
N THR A 474 -20.52 1.64 21.58
CA THR A 474 -20.32 0.32 22.23
C THR A 474 -19.39 -0.61 21.45
N LYS A 475 -19.33 -0.45 20.12
CA LYS A 475 -18.42 -1.20 19.23
C LYS A 475 -16.94 -1.04 19.61
N PHE A 476 -16.55 0.08 20.24
CA PHE A 476 -15.17 0.36 20.63
C PHE A 476 -14.91 0.16 22.13
N ASP A 477 -15.85 -0.45 22.87
CA ASP A 477 -15.72 -0.65 24.30
C ASP A 477 -14.51 -1.54 24.67
N SER A 478 -14.21 -2.58 23.88
CA SER A 478 -13.04 -3.45 24.13
C SER A 478 -11.71 -2.70 24.04
N LEU A 479 -11.59 -1.82 23.04
CA LEU A 479 -10.41 -0.97 22.85
C LEU A 479 -10.30 0.09 23.94
N SER A 480 -11.44 0.66 24.34
CA SER A 480 -11.51 1.63 25.44
C SER A 480 -11.04 1.00 26.76
N ILE A 481 -11.44 -0.25 27.05
CA ILE A 481 -10.98 -0.99 28.22
C ILE A 481 -9.46 -1.17 28.17
N GLY A 482 -8.91 -1.61 27.04
CA GLY A 482 -7.46 -1.82 26.89
C GLY A 482 -6.65 -0.53 27.05
N LEU A 483 -7.16 0.62 26.58
CA LEU A 483 -6.51 1.91 26.80
C LEU A 483 -6.58 2.36 28.28
N ILE A 484 -7.72 2.12 28.96
CA ILE A 484 -7.85 2.43 30.40
C ILE A 484 -6.85 1.61 31.21
N ASP A 485 -6.74 0.31 30.95
CA ASP A 485 -5.80 -0.58 31.65
C ASP A 485 -4.35 -0.08 31.52
N LEU A 486 -3.97 0.35 30.31
CA LEU A 486 -2.64 0.91 30.07
C LEU A 486 -2.39 2.21 30.82
N ILE A 487 -3.38 3.11 30.88
CA ILE A 487 -3.26 4.37 31.64
C ILE A 487 -3.07 4.06 33.12
N LEU A 488 -3.90 3.19 33.70
CA LEU A 488 -3.84 2.81 35.10
C LEU A 488 -2.54 2.07 35.47
N GLU A 489 -1.96 1.29 34.55
CA GLU A 489 -0.68 0.58 34.77
C GLU A 489 0.53 1.53 34.70
N ARG A 490 0.52 2.49 33.78
CA ARG A 490 1.70 3.28 33.41
C ARG A 490 1.78 4.64 34.07
N ASP A 491 0.65 5.27 34.39
CA ASP A 491 0.63 6.58 35.02
C ASP A 491 0.73 6.47 36.55
N ARG A 492 1.93 6.70 37.08
CA ARG A 492 2.19 6.72 38.53
C ARG A 492 1.76 8.01 39.21
N ASN A 493 1.47 9.07 38.46
CA ASN A 493 1.12 10.40 38.95
C ASN A 493 -0.34 10.75 38.66
N ILE A 494 -1.17 9.74 38.38
CA ILE A 494 -2.60 9.95 38.17
C ILE A 494 -3.23 10.50 39.46
N ASP A 495 -4.01 11.56 39.31
CA ASP A 495 -4.76 12.12 40.43
C ASP A 495 -5.79 11.09 40.93
N ARG A 496 -6.09 11.08 42.23
CA ARG A 496 -7.02 10.13 42.84
C ARG A 496 -8.39 10.16 42.16
N ASP A 497 -8.90 11.35 41.87
CA ASP A 497 -10.24 11.52 41.31
C ASP A 497 -10.26 11.05 39.85
N ASP A 498 -9.25 11.40 39.07
CA ASP A 498 -9.12 10.93 37.70
C ASP A 498 -8.95 9.40 37.60
N LYS A 499 -8.20 8.80 38.55
CA LYS A 499 -8.03 7.36 38.64
C LYS A 499 -9.36 6.67 38.87
N VAL A 500 -10.12 7.14 39.87
CA VAL A 500 -11.43 6.57 40.17
C VAL A 500 -12.40 6.79 38.99
N GLU A 501 -12.33 7.91 38.28
CA GLU A 501 -13.20 8.15 37.14
C GLU A 501 -12.90 7.18 35.98
N LEU A 502 -11.62 6.89 35.72
CA LEU A 502 -11.22 5.90 34.73
C LEU A 502 -11.66 4.49 35.12
N GLU A 503 -11.54 4.11 36.39
CA GLU A 503 -11.99 2.82 36.89
C GLU A 503 -13.52 2.65 36.76
N LEU A 504 -14.29 3.68 37.11
CA LEU A 504 -15.74 3.71 36.88
C LEU A 504 -16.10 3.64 35.39
N LYS A 505 -15.37 4.38 34.53
CA LYS A 505 -15.53 4.28 33.07
C LYS A 505 -15.29 2.85 32.61
N LYS A 506 -14.23 2.18 33.07
CA LYS A 506 -13.92 0.78 32.72
C LYS A 506 -15.01 -0.19 33.16
N ALA A 507 -15.51 -0.08 34.39
CA ALA A 507 -16.59 -0.93 34.90
C ALA A 507 -17.87 -0.81 34.04
N ASN A 508 -18.25 0.42 33.68
CA ASN A 508 -19.37 0.66 32.79
C ASN A 508 -19.16 0.03 31.40
N ARG A 509 -17.93 0.05 30.85
CA ARG A 509 -17.62 -0.60 29.57
C ARG A 509 -17.69 -2.13 29.69
N LEU A 510 -17.10 -2.70 30.74
CA LEU A 510 -17.14 -4.15 31.00
C LEU A 510 -18.59 -4.66 31.04
N ARG A 511 -19.50 -3.89 31.63
CA ARG A 511 -20.94 -4.17 31.59
C ARG A 511 -21.49 -4.24 30.17
N TRP A 512 -21.17 -3.27 29.31
CA TRP A 512 -21.66 -3.24 27.92
C TRP A 512 -21.10 -4.38 27.05
N VAL A 513 -19.89 -4.86 27.33
CA VAL A 513 -19.31 -6.05 26.65
C VAL A 513 -19.77 -7.37 27.31
N GLY A 514 -20.65 -7.33 28.32
CA GLY A 514 -21.18 -8.52 28.99
C GLY A 514 -20.24 -9.18 30.01
N ARG A 515 -19.13 -8.52 30.36
CA ARG A 515 -18.17 -8.98 31.38
C ARG A 515 -18.58 -8.51 32.79
N PHE A 516 -19.76 -8.93 33.23
CA PHE A 516 -20.38 -8.43 34.47
C PHE A 516 -19.56 -8.68 35.73
N LYS A 517 -18.94 -9.87 35.87
CA LYS A 517 -18.11 -10.20 37.04
C LYS A 517 -16.87 -9.31 37.14
N ASP A 518 -16.25 -9.02 36.00
CA ASP A 518 -15.08 -8.14 35.94
C ASP A 518 -15.49 -6.69 36.24
N ALA A 519 -16.70 -6.28 35.81
CA ALA A 519 -17.27 -4.98 36.14
C ALA A 519 -17.51 -4.85 37.66
N GLU A 520 -18.10 -5.85 38.31
CA GLU A 520 -18.30 -5.88 39.76
C GLU A 520 -17.00 -5.83 40.54
N ALA A 521 -15.99 -6.59 40.12
CA ALA A 521 -14.66 -6.57 40.75
C ALA A 521 -14.01 -5.18 40.64
N GLN A 522 -14.15 -4.52 39.49
CA GLN A 522 -13.64 -3.17 39.28
C GLN A 522 -14.39 -2.15 40.16
N GLU A 523 -15.70 -2.28 40.30
CA GLU A 523 -16.52 -1.43 41.19
C GLU A 523 -16.16 -1.63 42.67
N MET A 524 -15.91 -2.87 43.12
CA MET A 524 -15.48 -3.11 44.51
C MET A 524 -14.14 -2.42 44.83
N SER A 525 -13.19 -2.45 43.89
CA SER A 525 -11.92 -1.72 44.01
C SER A 525 -12.15 -0.20 44.13
N VAL A 526 -13.09 0.36 43.37
CA VAL A 526 -13.44 1.79 43.47
C VAL A 526 -14.08 2.11 44.82
N LYS A 527 -14.97 1.24 45.31
CA LYS A 527 -15.65 1.45 46.60
C LYS A 527 -14.64 1.56 47.75
N GLU A 528 -13.62 0.73 47.78
CA GLU A 528 -12.55 0.80 48.78
C GLU A 528 -11.79 2.14 48.75
N CYS A 529 -11.84 2.85 47.62
CA CYS A 529 -11.23 4.15 47.46
C CYS A 529 -12.14 5.33 47.83
N LEU A 530 -13.45 5.14 48.05
CA LEU A 530 -14.43 6.21 48.28
C LEU A 530 -14.97 6.21 49.73
N ASN A 531 -15.09 7.38 50.35
CA ASN A 531 -15.61 7.50 51.72
C ASN A 531 -17.11 7.84 51.73
N GLU A 532 -17.93 7.02 52.40
CA GLU A 532 -19.40 7.24 52.54
C GLU A 532 -19.76 8.13 53.76
N GLU A 533 -18.88 9.05 54.19
CA GLU A 533 -19.10 9.89 55.38
C GLU A 533 -20.12 11.03 55.16
N VAL A 534 -20.58 11.66 56.24
CA VAL A 534 -21.68 12.65 56.24
C VAL A 534 -21.25 14.02 55.67
N ASP A 535 -19.95 14.29 55.56
CA ASP A 535 -19.40 15.57 55.08
C ASP A 535 -18.32 15.33 54.00
N ILE A 536 -18.79 14.98 52.80
CA ILE A 536 -17.94 14.65 51.65
C ILE A 536 -17.82 15.83 50.69
N SER A 537 -16.66 15.93 50.01
CA SER A 537 -16.44 16.98 49.02
C SER A 537 -17.41 16.86 47.84
N GLN A 538 -17.62 17.97 47.11
CA GLN A 538 -18.48 17.97 45.92
C GLN A 538 -18.00 16.96 44.84
N SER A 539 -16.68 16.77 44.71
CA SER A 539 -16.07 15.79 43.81
C SER A 539 -16.37 14.36 44.27
N GLU A 540 -16.18 14.08 45.56
CA GLU A 540 -16.43 12.76 46.15
C GLU A 540 -17.92 12.35 46.06
N ALA A 541 -18.83 13.30 46.30
CA ALA A 541 -20.27 13.09 46.12
C ALA A 541 -20.62 12.79 44.66
N TYR A 542 -20.03 13.49 43.69
CA TYR A 542 -20.24 13.20 42.27
C TYR A 542 -19.76 11.80 41.90
N MET A 543 -18.60 11.40 42.43
CA MET A 543 -17.98 10.10 42.19
C MET A 543 -18.79 8.95 42.79
N LEU A 544 -19.30 9.11 44.02
CA LEU A 544 -20.24 8.18 44.64
C LEU A 544 -21.56 8.09 43.86
N GLY A 545 -22.10 9.20 43.38
CA GLY A 545 -23.28 9.21 42.52
C GLY A 545 -23.06 8.37 41.25
N ARG A 546 -21.92 8.57 40.58
CA ARG A 546 -21.50 7.80 39.39
C ARG A 546 -21.31 6.32 39.70
N TYR A 547 -20.66 5.99 40.80
CA TYR A 547 -20.46 4.62 41.30
C TYR A 547 -21.80 3.88 41.42
N PHE A 548 -22.73 4.41 42.22
CA PHE A 548 -24.03 3.79 42.41
C PHE A 548 -24.86 3.72 41.12
N TYR A 549 -24.72 4.72 40.24
CA TYR A 549 -25.39 4.72 38.94
C TYR A 549 -24.92 3.58 38.02
N ILE A 550 -23.62 3.27 38.02
CA ILE A 550 -23.08 2.17 37.21
C ILE A 550 -23.50 0.83 37.82
N LEU A 551 -23.38 0.67 39.14
CA LEU A 551 -23.77 -0.53 39.88
C LEU A 551 -25.26 -0.86 39.68
N ARG A 552 -26.12 0.16 39.71
CA ARG A 552 -27.54 0.05 39.33
C ARG A 552 -27.72 -0.64 37.98
N GLY A 553 -26.95 -0.22 36.98
CA GLY A 553 -27.04 -0.79 35.63
C GLY A 553 -26.51 -2.22 35.54
N ILE A 554 -25.52 -2.60 36.34
CA ILE A 554 -25.03 -3.98 36.44
C ILE A 554 -26.13 -4.88 37.02
N TYR A 555 -26.71 -4.49 38.16
CA TYR A 555 -27.79 -5.23 38.80
C TYR A 555 -29.03 -5.34 37.91
N TYR A 556 -29.34 -4.28 37.15
CA TYR A 556 -30.43 -4.30 36.19
C TYR A 556 -30.19 -5.34 35.08
N ALA A 557 -28.96 -5.38 34.52
CA ALA A 557 -28.59 -6.36 33.51
C ALA A 557 -28.61 -7.80 34.04
N GLN A 558 -28.47 -8.00 35.34
CA GLN A 558 -28.55 -9.29 36.04
C GLN A 558 -29.94 -9.62 36.59
N ALA A 559 -30.97 -8.81 36.29
CA ALA A 559 -32.34 -8.95 36.79
C ALA A 559 -32.50 -8.86 38.33
N GLN A 560 -31.59 -8.16 39.01
CA GLN A 560 -31.64 -7.89 40.46
C GLN A 560 -32.40 -6.58 40.75
N TYR A 561 -33.72 -6.58 40.53
CA TYR A 561 -34.52 -5.35 40.52
C TYR A 561 -34.58 -4.59 41.86
N GLU A 562 -34.63 -5.28 43.00
CA GLU A 562 -34.60 -4.62 44.32
C GLU A 562 -33.28 -3.89 44.56
N GLY A 563 -32.16 -4.55 44.23
CA GLY A 563 -30.84 -3.93 44.28
C GLY A 563 -30.72 -2.75 43.31
N THR A 564 -31.27 -2.85 42.11
CA THR A 564 -31.34 -1.73 41.15
C THR A 564 -32.06 -0.51 41.76
N ILE A 565 -33.18 -0.71 42.45
CA ILE A 565 -33.93 0.40 43.06
C ILE A 565 -33.11 1.07 44.17
N ASP A 566 -32.51 0.27 45.07
CA ASP A 566 -31.66 0.79 46.15
C ASP A 566 -30.47 1.60 45.61
N MET A 567 -29.73 1.04 44.64
CA MET A 567 -28.60 1.73 44.02
C MET A 567 -29.01 3.01 43.30
N ASN A 568 -30.20 3.04 42.68
CA ASN A 568 -30.71 4.26 42.04
C ASN A 568 -31.00 5.37 43.05
N LEU A 569 -31.60 5.03 44.21
CA LEU A 569 -31.90 6.00 45.27
C LEU A 569 -30.61 6.59 45.87
N ARG A 570 -29.60 5.75 46.10
CA ARG A 570 -28.28 6.21 46.56
C ARG A 570 -27.60 7.11 45.53
N ALA A 571 -27.62 6.73 44.25
CA ALA A 571 -27.06 7.56 43.18
C ALA A 571 -27.71 8.95 43.14
N GLN A 572 -29.04 9.02 43.22
CA GLN A 572 -29.77 10.29 43.26
C GLN A 572 -29.38 11.18 44.44
N LYS A 573 -29.29 10.59 45.65
CA LYS A 573 -28.85 11.31 46.85
C LYS A 573 -27.51 12.02 46.63
N TYR A 574 -26.51 11.26 46.17
CA TYR A 574 -25.15 11.79 45.99
C TYR A 574 -25.02 12.76 44.81
N PHE A 575 -25.79 12.59 43.73
CA PHE A 575 -25.84 13.59 42.65
C PHE A 575 -26.39 14.93 43.14
N VAL A 576 -27.45 14.92 43.95
CA VAL A 576 -28.03 16.13 44.56
C VAL A 576 -27.01 16.83 45.48
N GLU A 577 -26.31 16.08 46.32
CA GLU A 577 -25.25 16.60 47.19
C GLU A 577 -24.08 17.21 46.40
N SER A 578 -23.77 16.65 45.22
CA SER A 578 -22.73 17.16 44.33
C SER A 578 -23.08 18.44 43.57
N LYS A 579 -24.32 18.94 43.66
CA LYS A 579 -24.83 20.10 42.87
C LYS A 579 -24.66 20.00 41.35
N ASN A 580 -24.29 18.84 40.80
CA ASN A 580 -24.39 18.54 39.38
C ASN A 580 -25.85 18.17 39.09
N GLN A 581 -26.55 19.01 38.34
CA GLN A 581 -27.95 18.79 37.94
C GLN A 581 -28.08 17.70 36.88
#